data_AF-A0A8C4J945-F1
#
_entry.id   AF-A0A8C4J945-F1
#
_cell.length_a   1.000
_cell.length_b   1.000
_cell.length_c   1.000
_cell.angle_alpha   90.00
_cell.angle_beta   90.00
_cell.angle_gamma   90.00
#
_symmetry.space_group_name_H-M   'P 1'
#
loop_
_entity.id
_entity.type
_entity.pdbx_description
1 polymer ?
#
loop_
_entity_poly.entity_id
_entity_poly.type
_entity_poly.pdbx_seq_one_letter_code
_entity_poly.pdbx_strand_id
1 'polypeptide(L)' 'MGANFRSVSTTSEVINGRRITTRKIIENGQERTEVEEDGQLKSVKVNGREQLK' A
#
# COMPACT_ATOMS: atom_id res chain seq x y z
N MET A 1 -28.39 -5.13 1.65
CA MET A 1 -27.42 -4.31 0.90
C MET A 1 -26.06 -4.52 1.53
N GLY A 2 -25.24 -5.40 0.98
CA GLY A 2 -23.89 -5.63 1.50
C GLY A 2 -23.01 -4.44 1.15
N ALA A 3 -22.57 -3.70 2.16
CA ALA A 3 -21.60 -2.64 1.95
C ALA A 3 -20.29 -3.30 1.47
N ASN A 4 -19.83 -2.93 0.28
CA ASN A 4 -18.46 -3.23 -0.15
C ASN A 4 -17.54 -2.34 0.68
N PHE A 5 -17.04 -2.86 1.81
CA PHE A 5 -16.18 -2.10 2.70
C PHE A 5 -14.77 -2.06 2.10
N ARG A 6 -14.36 -0.87 1.69
CA ARG A 6 -13.00 -0.56 1.25
C ARG A 6 -12.37 0.37 2.28
N SER A 7 -11.33 -0.11 2.96
CA SER A 7 -10.48 0.71 3.82
C SER A 7 -9.19 1.05 3.09
N VAL A 8 -8.79 2.31 3.14
CA VAL A 8 -7.50 2.76 2.61
C VAL A 8 -6.80 3.55 3.71
N SER A 9 -5.56 3.17 4.00
CA SER A 9 -4.68 3.85 4.94
C SER A 9 -3.40 4.24 4.22
N THR A 10 -3.06 5.52 4.25
CA THR A 10 -1.85 6.04 3.63
C THR A 10 -0.95 6.59 4.72
N THR A 11 0.30 6.15 4.76
CA THR A 11 1.35 6.74 5.59
C THR A 11 2.47 7.27 4.71
N SER A 12 3.06 8.37 5.11
CA SER A 12 4.17 9.01 4.41
C SER A 12 5.24 9.35 5.43
N GLU A 13 6.44 8.82 5.23
CA GLU A 13 7.57 8.97 6.15
C GLU A 13 8.79 9.42 5.35
N VAL A 14 9.65 10.24 5.95
CA VAL A 14 10.89 10.67 5.31
C VAL A 14 12.04 9.91 5.96
N ILE A 15 12.69 9.02 5.19
CA ILE A 15 13.78 8.17 5.66
C ILE A 15 15.02 8.48 4.82
N ASN A 16 16.12 8.90 5.47
CA ASN A 16 17.38 9.26 4.79
C ASN A 16 17.21 10.29 3.65
N GLY A 17 16.30 11.26 3.82
CA GLY A 17 16.01 12.29 2.82
C GLY A 17 15.12 11.84 1.66
N ARG A 18 14.68 10.56 1.64
CA ARG A 18 13.73 10.03 0.67
C ARG A 18 12.33 10.00 1.25
N ARG A 19 11.33 10.37 0.45
CA ARG A 19 9.92 10.27 0.87
C ARG A 19 9.41 8.87 0.56
N ILE A 20 9.10 8.11 1.60
CA ILE A 20 8.50 6.79 1.52
C ILE A 20 7.00 6.91 1.79
N THR A 21 6.17 6.58 0.81
CA THR A 21 4.72 6.53 0.96
C THR A 21 4.27 5.07 0.95
N THR A 22 3.60 4.62 2.00
CA THR A 22 2.99 3.30 2.06
C THR A 22 1.47 3.42 2.04
N ARG A 23 0.82 2.78 1.05
CA ARG A 23 -0.63 2.73 0.90
C ARG A 23 -1.12 1.32 1.19
N LYS A 24 -1.90 1.16 2.25
CA LYS A 24 -2.57 -0.08 2.63
C LYS A 24 -4.04 -0.01 2.23
N ILE A 25 -4.49 -0.97 1.43
CA ILE A 25 -5.83 -1.04 0.87
C ILE A 25 -6.42 -2.39 1.30
N ILE A 26 -7.55 -2.38 1.97
CA ILE A 26 -8.30 -3.58 2.34
C ILE A 26 -9.65 -3.48 1.66
N GLU A 27 -9.91 -4.40 0.73
CA GLU A 27 -11.16 -4.44 -0.03
C GLU A 27 -11.64 -5.88 -0.13
N ASN A 28 -12.91 -6.13 0.21
CA ASN A 28 -13.52 -7.47 0.10
C ASN A 28 -12.72 -8.59 0.79
N GLY A 29 -12.04 -8.28 1.90
CA GLY A 29 -11.19 -9.22 2.64
C GLY A 29 -9.80 -9.45 2.04
N GLN A 30 -9.45 -8.77 0.95
CA GLN A 30 -8.12 -8.80 0.37
C GLN A 30 -7.33 -7.57 0.82
N GLU A 31 -6.10 -7.80 1.29
CA GLU A 31 -5.16 -6.75 1.67
C GLU A 31 -4.16 -6.51 0.53
N ARG A 32 -3.97 -5.25 0.14
CA ARG A 32 -2.90 -4.79 -0.75
C ARG A 32 -2.10 -3.70 -0.05
N THR A 33 -0.78 -3.81 -0.08
CA THR A 33 0.15 -2.79 0.39
C THR A 33 1.03 -2.35 -0.77
N GLU A 34 1.04 -1.05 -1.07
CA GLU A 34 1.87 -0.42 -2.09
C GLU A 34 2.90 0.47 -1.39
N VAL A 35 4.17 0.36 -1.76
CA VAL A 35 5.27 1.18 -1.21
C VAL A 35 5.88 1.98 -2.35
N GLU A 36 5.89 3.29 -2.20
CA GLU A 36 6.45 4.26 -3.13
C GLU A 36 7.65 4.96 -2.47
N GLU A 37 8.77 5.06 -3.18
CA GLU A 37 9.95 5.83 -2.77
C GLU A 37 10.14 6.98 -3.76
N ASP A 38 10.11 8.22 -3.26
CA ASP A 38 10.24 9.46 -4.05
C ASP A 38 9.26 9.55 -5.24
N GLY A 39 8.08 8.96 -5.08
CA GLY A 39 7.03 8.92 -6.11
C GLY A 39 7.17 7.78 -7.11
N GLN A 40 8.16 6.90 -6.95
CA GLN A 40 8.29 5.68 -7.74
C GLN A 40 7.79 4.48 -6.95
N LEU A 41 6.84 3.72 -7.53
CA LEU A 41 6.36 2.47 -6.95
C LEU A 41 7.50 1.44 -6.89
N LYS A 42 7.89 1.02 -5.69
CA LYS A 42 8.98 0.06 -5.46
C LYS A 42 8.47 -1.34 -5.15
N SER A 43 7.36 -1.45 -4.43
CA SER A 43 6.85 -2.75 -3.99
C SER A 43 5.34 -2.76 -3.95
N VAL A 44 4.77 -3.90 -4.33
CA VAL A 44 3.36 -4.22 -4.16
C VAL A 44 3.25 -5.58 -3.50
N LYS A 45 2.53 -5.65 -2.39
CA LYS A 45 2.22 -6.89 -1.68
C LYS A 45 0.71 -7.09 -1.65
N VAL A 46 0.24 -8.26 -2.06
CA VAL A 46 -1.19 -8.62 -2.02
C VAL A 46 -1.33 -9.88 -1.19
N ASN A 47 -2.14 -9.81 -0.12
CA ASN A 47 -2.34 -10.89 0.86
C ASN A 47 -1.01 -11.48 1.36
N GLY A 48 -0.03 -10.61 1.65
CA GLY A 48 1.31 -11.01 2.09
C GLY A 48 2.25 -11.52 0.98
N ARG A 49 1.81 -11.62 -0.28
CA ARG A 49 2.64 -12.06 -1.41
C ARG A 49 3.16 -10.87 -2.22
N GLU A 50 4.47 -10.81 -2.42
CA GLU A 50 5.09 -9.80 -3.29
C GLU A 50 4.70 -10.04 -4.75
N GLN A 51 4.30 -8.95 -5.42
CA GLN A 51 3.84 -8.93 -6.81
C GLN A 51 4.82 -8.18 -7.73
N LEU A 52 5.60 -7.26 -7.17
CA LEU A 52 6.61 -6.48 -7.88
C LEU A 52 7.91 -6.50 -7.07
N LYS A 53 9.03 -6.63 -7.79
CA LYS A 53 10.40 -6.48 -7.30
C LYS A 53 11.11 -5.45 -8.17
#